data_AF-A0A7S0R378-F1
#
_entry.id   AF-A0A7S0R378-F1
#
_cell.length_a   1.000
_cell.length_b   1.000
_cell.length_c   1.000
_cell.angle_alpha   90.00
_cell.angle_beta   90.00
_cell.angle_gamma   90.00
#
_symmetry.space_group_name_H-M   'P 1'
#
loop_
_entity.id
_entity.type
_entity.pdbx_description
1 polymer ?
#
loop_
_entity_poly.entity_id
_entity_poly.type
_entity_poly.pdbx_seq_one_letter_code
_entity_poly.pdbx_strand_id
1 'polypeptide(L)'
;MGMENYKVIKRVGEGSFGKVYLARLTNADPAADHLVIKVLPLPREEKEREAVVREVSLLHGLHHPSLTRCLDGFVDNEKKLCIVMPFYAGGDLGDIIGKNCERGSKLPELVILEWLGELTLPL
;
A
#
# COMPACT_ATOMS: atom_id res chain seq x y z
N MET A 1 -1.20 -8.74 -14.00
CA MET A 1 -1.21 -10.19 -13.64
C MET A 1 -2.50 -10.49 -12.90
N GLY A 2 -2.84 -11.75 -12.58
CA GLY A 2 -4.01 -12.07 -11.74
C GLY A 2 -3.64 -12.50 -10.32
N MET A 3 -4.65 -12.62 -9.45
CA MET A 3 -4.49 -12.96 -8.03
C MET A 3 -3.81 -14.33 -7.81
N GLU A 4 -3.90 -15.23 -8.79
CA GLU A 4 -3.25 -16.56 -8.79
C GLU A 4 -1.72 -16.52 -8.73
N ASN A 5 -1.11 -15.39 -9.12
CA ASN A 5 0.34 -15.20 -9.06
C ASN A 5 0.83 -14.86 -7.65
N TYR A 6 -0.08 -14.69 -6.70
CA TYR A 6 0.22 -14.28 -5.34
C TYR A 6 -0.29 -15.29 -4.32
N LYS A 7 0.60 -15.70 -3.41
CA LYS A 7 0.24 -16.44 -2.21
C LYS A 7 -0.04 -15.45 -1.08
N VAL A 8 -1.32 -15.29 -0.73
CA VAL A 8 -1.75 -14.51 0.43
C VAL A 8 -1.29 -15.21 1.71
N ILE A 9 -0.64 -14.45 2.60
CA ILE A 9 -0.10 -14.93 3.87
C ILE A 9 -1.08 -14.61 5.00
N LYS A 10 -1.46 -13.34 5.15
CA LYS A 10 -2.42 -12.89 6.17
C LYS A 10 -3.07 -11.57 5.79
N ARG A 11 -4.24 -11.28 6.37
CA ARG A 11 -4.83 -9.93 6.34
C ARG A 11 -4.07 -9.04 7.33
N VAL A 12 -3.59 -7.88 6.89
CA VAL A 12 -2.82 -6.92 7.71
C VAL A 12 -3.58 -5.64 8.01
N GLY A 13 -4.65 -5.36 7.27
CA GLY A 13 -5.48 -4.19 7.53
C GLY A 13 -6.86 -4.32 6.89
N GLU A 14 -7.80 -3.58 7.46
CA GLU A 14 -9.12 -3.35 6.89
C GLU A 14 -9.49 -1.91 7.22
N GLY A 15 -9.65 -1.10 6.17
CA GLY A 15 -10.03 0.30 6.28
C GLY A 15 -11.28 0.61 5.48
N SER A 16 -11.71 1.86 5.50
CA SER A 16 -12.84 2.36 4.69
C SER A 16 -12.66 2.09 3.19
N PHE A 17 -11.41 2.08 2.73
CA PHE A 17 -11.05 1.88 1.32
C PHE A 17 -10.84 0.41 0.93
N GLY A 18 -11.11 -0.55 1.82
CA GLY A 18 -11.05 -1.98 1.52
C GLY A 18 -10.05 -2.77 2.38
N LYS A 19 -9.72 -3.97 1.91
CA LYS A 19 -8.94 -4.96 2.66
C LYS A 19 -7.49 -4.99 2.19
N VAL A 20 -6.57 -5.19 3.14
CA VAL A 20 -5.12 -5.19 2.87
C VAL A 20 -4.54 -6.53 3.29
N TYR A 21 -3.83 -7.17 2.37
CA TYR A 21 -3.26 -8.50 2.56
C TYR A 21 -1.75 -8.46 2.38
N LEU A 22 -1.03 -9.12 3.30
CA LEU A 22 0.36 -9.47 3.11
C LEU A 22 0.43 -10.70 2.21
N ALA A 23 1.25 -10.64 1.17
CA ALA A 23 1.39 -11.69 0.19
C ALA A 23 2.86 -11.84 -0.26
N ARG A 24 3.11 -12.89 -1.04
CA ARG A 24 4.34 -13.09 -1.79
C ARG A 24 4.00 -13.63 -3.17
N LEU A 25 4.91 -13.52 -4.13
CA LEU A 25 4.73 -14.19 -5.43
C LEU A 25 4.73 -15.72 -5.23
N THR A 26 3.81 -16.42 -5.91
CA THR A 26 3.58 -17.86 -5.73
C THR A 26 4.84 -18.69 -6.04
N ASN A 27 5.59 -18.28 -7.07
CA ASN A 27 6.77 -18.99 -7.58
C ASN A 27 8.10 -18.32 -7.17
N ALA A 28 8.08 -17.36 -6.25
CA ALA A 28 9.29 -16.72 -5.78
C ALA A 28 9.98 -17.55 -4.69
N ASP A 29 11.29 -17.33 -4.56
CA ASP A 29 12.10 -17.86 -3.47
C ASP A 29 11.47 -17.51 -2.10
N PRO A 30 11.46 -18.40 -1.10
CA PRO A 30 11.09 -18.06 0.27
C PRO A 30 11.76 -16.81 0.85
N ALA A 31 12.94 -16.45 0.36
CA ALA A 31 13.68 -15.24 0.73
C ALA A 31 13.23 -13.98 -0.01
N ALA A 32 12.31 -14.08 -0.98
CA ALA A 32 11.82 -12.93 -1.72
C ALA A 32 11.03 -11.96 -0.84
N ASP A 33 11.09 -10.68 -1.19
CA ASP A 33 10.44 -9.62 -0.44
C ASP A 33 8.92 -9.83 -0.35
N HIS A 34 8.38 -9.43 0.80
CA HIS A 34 6.94 -9.43 1.02
C HIS A 34 6.28 -8.29 0.24
N LEU A 35 5.08 -8.56 -0.22
CA LEU A 35 4.22 -7.62 -0.94
C LEU A 35 2.96 -7.36 -0.14
N VAL A 36 2.32 -6.23 -0.44
CA VAL A 36 0.99 -5.88 0.05
C VAL A 36 0.04 -5.83 -1.13
N ILE A 37 -1.12 -6.47 -0.99
CA ILE A 37 -2.22 -6.40 -1.95
C ILE A 37 -3.38 -5.68 -1.27
N LYS A 38 -3.70 -4.48 -1.76
CA LYS A 38 -4.87 -3.71 -1.36
C LYS A 38 -6.02 -4.03 -2.30
N VAL A 39 -7.12 -4.54 -1.74
CA VAL A 39 -8.32 -4.97 -2.47
C VAL A 39 -9.45 -3.98 -2.19
N LEU A 40 -9.93 -3.33 -3.25
CA LEU A 40 -10.97 -2.31 -3.21
C LEU A 40 -12.18 -2.76 -4.05
N PRO A 41 -13.42 -2.48 -3.62
CA PRO A 41 -14.57 -2.67 -4.49
C PRO A 41 -14.49 -1.70 -5.68
N LEU A 42 -14.81 -2.18 -6.88
CA LEU A 42 -14.99 -1.30 -8.02
C LEU A 42 -16.38 -0.65 -7.97
N PRO A 43 -16.50 0.62 -8.40
CA PRO A 43 -17.80 1.24 -8.63
C PRO A 43 -18.64 0.44 -9.61
N ARG A 44 -19.96 0.46 -9.42
CA ARG A 44 -20.92 -0.18 -10.33
C ARG A 44 -21.08 0.61 -11.63
N GLU A 45 -21.01 1.93 -11.53
CA GLU A 45 -21.09 2.82 -12.68
C GLU A 45 -19.82 2.71 -13.53
N GLU A 46 -19.99 2.49 -14.82
CA GLU A 46 -18.88 2.29 -15.75
C GLU A 46 -17.95 3.50 -15.82
N LYS A 47 -18.51 4.71 -15.83
CA LYS A 47 -17.74 5.96 -15.87
C LYS A 47 -16.86 6.13 -14.63
N GLU A 48 -17.37 5.80 -13.45
CA GLU A 48 -16.61 5.83 -12.19
C GLU A 48 -15.54 4.73 -12.18
N ARG A 49 -15.88 3.53 -12.66
CA ARG A 49 -14.93 2.41 -12.79
C ARG A 49 -13.74 2.79 -13.68
N GLU A 50 -14.01 3.40 -14.83
CA GLU A 50 -12.95 3.88 -15.72
C GLU A 50 -12.08 4.96 -15.06
N ALA A 51 -12.67 5.86 -14.27
CA ALA A 51 -11.91 6.88 -13.55
C ALA A 51 -10.94 6.24 -12.55
N VAL A 52 -11.40 5.25 -11.79
CA VAL A 52 -10.56 4.48 -10.86
C VAL A 52 -9.43 3.75 -11.60
N VAL A 53 -9.71 3.09 -12.73
CA VAL A 53 -8.69 2.39 -13.53
C VAL A 53 -7.64 3.37 -14.08
N ARG A 54 -8.08 4.55 -14.54
CA ARG A 54 -7.16 5.62 -14.97
C ARG A 54 -6.26 6.09 -13.82
N GLU A 55 -6.81 6.29 -12.64
CA GLU A 55 -6.05 6.71 -11.46
C GLU A 55 -4.99 5.67 -11.07
N VAL A 56 -5.33 4.38 -11.06
CA VAL A 56 -4.37 3.29 -10.79
C VAL A 56 -3.26 3.26 -11.84
N SER A 57 -3.61 3.49 -13.10
CA SER A 57 -2.63 3.55 -14.20
C SER A 57 -1.65 4.72 -14.02
N LEU A 58 -2.14 5.87 -13.55
CA LEU A 58 -1.29 7.02 -13.20
C LEU A 58 -0.37 6.69 -12.01
N LEU A 59 -0.92 6.08 -10.95
CA LEU A 59 -0.15 5.65 -9.78
C LEU A 59 0.95 4.65 -10.13
N HIS A 60 0.72 3.78 -11.14
CA HIS A 60 1.75 2.85 -11.63
C HIS A 60 2.94 3.56 -12.28
N GLY A 61 2.70 4.69 -12.96
CA GLY A 61 3.77 5.48 -13.60
C GLY A 61 4.51 6.42 -12.64
N LEU A 62 4.02 6.61 -11.40
CA LEU A 62 4.65 7.47 -10.42
C LEU A 62 5.77 6.74 -9.67
N HIS A 63 7.00 7.22 -9.87
CA HIS A 63 8.20 6.68 -9.22
C HIS A 63 8.92 7.80 -8.47
N HIS A 64 8.83 7.77 -7.14
CA HIS A 64 9.55 8.69 -6.27
C HIS A 64 9.96 7.97 -4.98
N PRO A 65 11.18 8.17 -4.44
CA PRO A 65 11.67 7.49 -3.24
C PRO A 65 10.76 7.64 -2.01
N SER A 66 10.12 8.81 -1.85
CA SER A 66 9.18 9.09 -0.75
C SER A 66 7.72 8.74 -1.03
N LEU A 67 7.41 8.10 -2.16
CA LEU A 67 6.05 7.65 -2.49
C LEU A 67 5.95 6.13 -2.45
N THR A 68 4.83 5.63 -1.94
CA THR A 68 4.51 4.21 -2.05
C THR A 68 4.34 3.84 -3.51
N ARG A 69 5.15 2.88 -3.97
CA ARG A 69 5.13 2.43 -5.36
C ARG A 69 3.94 1.50 -5.62
N CYS A 70 3.21 1.75 -6.70
CA CYS A 70 2.30 0.77 -7.30
C CYS A 70 3.11 -0.16 -8.21
N LEU A 71 3.30 -1.41 -7.79
CA LEU A 71 4.07 -2.42 -8.54
C LEU A 71 3.23 -3.07 -9.64
N ASP A 72 1.96 -3.34 -9.36
CA ASP A 72 1.00 -3.91 -10.32
C ASP A 72 -0.42 -3.52 -9.90
N GLY A 73 -1.35 -3.55 -10.86
CA GLY A 73 -2.75 -3.23 -10.65
C GLY A 73 -3.62 -4.07 -11.57
N PHE A 74 -4.61 -4.78 -11.01
CA PHE A 74 -5.49 -5.66 -11.80
C PHE A 74 -6.87 -5.79 -11.17
N VAL A 75 -7.82 -6.31 -11.96
CA VAL A 75 -9.17 -6.63 -11.48
C VAL A 75 -9.27 -8.14 -11.30
N ASP A 76 -9.68 -8.58 -10.11
CA ASP A 76 -9.86 -10.00 -9.83
C ASP A 76 -11.17 -10.56 -10.41
N ASN A 77 -11.35 -11.89 -10.28
CA ASN A 77 -12.53 -12.58 -10.78
C ASN A 77 -13.83 -12.14 -10.08
N GLU A 78 -13.75 -11.54 -8.89
CA GLU A 78 -14.88 -10.99 -8.14
C GLU A 78 -15.16 -9.52 -8.49
N LYS A 79 -14.54 -8.98 -9.55
CA LYS A 79 -14.63 -7.58 -10.01
C LYS A 79 -14.17 -6.58 -8.94
N LYS A 80 -13.15 -6.93 -8.17
CA LYS A 80 -12.49 -6.04 -7.22
C LYS A 80 -11.15 -5.58 -7.80
N LEU A 81 -10.80 -4.34 -7.51
CA LEU A 81 -9.49 -3.79 -7.87
C LEU A 81 -8.46 -4.26 -6.85
N CYS A 82 -7.37 -4.83 -7.33
CA CYS A 82 -6.21 -5.22 -6.56
C CYS A 82 -5.04 -4.32 -6.94
N ILE A 83 -4.43 -3.67 -5.95
CA ILE A 83 -3.21 -2.86 -6.09
C ILE A 83 -2.10 -3.55 -5.32
N VAL A 84 -1.01 -3.87 -6.01
CA VAL A 84 0.17 -4.53 -5.44
C VAL A 84 1.24 -3.48 -5.15
N MET A 85 1.78 -3.50 -3.94
CA MET A 85 2.79 -2.55 -3.47
C MET A 85 3.85 -3.24 -2.59
N PRO A 86 5.02 -2.63 -2.37
CA PRO A 86 6.01 -3.16 -1.43
C PRO A 86 5.45 -3.25 -0.01
N PHE A 87 5.90 -4.24 0.77
CA PHE A 87 5.61 -4.27 2.19
C PHE A 87 6.59 -3.38 2.97
N TYR A 88 6.06 -2.42 3.75
CA TYR A 88 6.84 -1.56 4.63
C TYR A 88 6.75 -2.07 6.06
N ALA A 89 7.82 -2.74 6.52
CA ALA A 89 7.86 -3.35 7.85
C ALA A 89 7.85 -2.33 9.02
N GLY A 90 8.20 -1.06 8.73
CA GLY A 90 8.20 0.02 9.72
C GLY A 90 6.81 0.41 10.23
N GLY A 91 5.73 0.02 9.55
CA GLY A 91 4.36 0.33 9.95
C GLY A 91 3.94 1.75 9.62
N ASP A 92 2.83 2.18 10.24
CA ASP A 92 2.24 3.50 10.03
C ASP A 92 2.88 4.57 10.94
N LEU A 93 3.15 5.75 10.38
CA LEU A 93 3.76 6.86 11.11
C LEU A 93 2.87 7.37 12.26
N GLY A 94 1.54 7.38 12.07
CA GLY A 94 0.57 7.74 13.09
C GLY A 94 0.61 6.79 14.29
N ASP A 95 0.73 5.48 14.04
CA ASP A 95 0.91 4.48 15.11
C ASP A 95 2.20 4.72 15.91
N ILE A 96 3.30 5.08 15.23
CA ILE A 96 4.58 5.38 15.90
C ILE A 96 4.44 6.62 16.79
N ILE A 97 3.79 7.67 16.30
CA ILE A 97 3.54 8.90 17.06
C ILE A 97 2.62 8.60 18.26
N GLY A 98 1.52 7.88 18.05
CA GLY A 98 0.57 7.50 19.10
C GLY A 98 1.22 6.73 20.24
N LYS A 99 2.02 5.70 19.93
CA LYS A 99 2.75 4.91 20.93
C LYS A 99 3.75 5.74 21.75
N ASN A 100 4.39 6.74 21.14
CA ASN A 100 5.28 7.64 21.86
C ASN A 100 4.50 8.55 22.82
N CYS A 101 3.38 9.12 22.37
CA CYS A 101 2.48 9.91 23.21
C CYS A 101 1.96 9.11 24.41
N GLU A 102 1.52 7.87 24.21
CA GLU A 102 1.06 6.97 25.28
C GLU A 102 2.15 6.67 26.32
N ARG A 103 3.41 6.59 25.89
CA ARG A 103 4.58 6.39 26.76
C ARG A 103 5.07 7.67 27.43
N GLY A 104 4.43 8.81 27.15
CA GLY A 104 4.87 10.13 27.62
C GLY A 104 6.21 10.59 27.02
N SER A 105 6.69 9.93 25.96
CA SER A 105 7.94 10.27 25.28
C SER A 105 7.67 11.10 24.03
N LYS A 106 8.56 12.05 23.75
CA LYS A 106 8.56 12.79 22.49
C LYS A 106 9.59 12.18 21.54
N LEU A 107 9.29 12.24 20.24
CA LEU A 107 10.29 11.95 19.21
C LEU A 107 11.35 13.07 19.22
N PRO A 108 12.63 12.74 18.99
CA PRO A 108 13.67 13.76 18.83
C PRO A 108 13.33 14.71 17.67
N GLU A 109 13.59 16.00 17.84
CA GLU A 109 13.30 17.02 16.82
C GLU A 109 13.97 16.69 15.48
N LEU A 110 15.22 16.19 15.50
CA LEU A 110 15.93 15.81 14.30
C LEU A 110 15.18 14.75 13.48
N VAL A 111 14.62 13.72 14.14
CA VAL A 111 13.84 12.66 13.48
C VAL A 111 12.56 13.23 12.88
N ILE A 112 11.91 14.17 13.58
CA ILE A 112 10.71 14.85 13.07
C ILE A 112 11.04 15.64 11.81
N LEU A 113 12.15 16.39 11.82
CA LEU A 113 12.59 17.18 10.66
C LEU A 113 13.00 16.31 9.48
N GLU A 114 13.67 15.17 9.72
CA GLU A 114 14.00 14.19 8.69
C GLU A 114 12.74 13.66 8.01
N TRP A 115 11.76 13.18 8.78
CA TRP A 115 10.50 12.68 8.23
C TRP A 115 9.69 13.76 7.53
N LEU A 116 9.66 14.98 8.07
CA LEU A 116 8.99 16.12 7.42
C LEU A 116 9.67 16.47 6.09
N GLY A 117 11.00 16.41 6.03
CA GLY A 117 11.76 16.54 4.80
C GLY A 117 11.32 15.49 3.78
N GLU A 118 11.31 14.22 4.15
CA GLU A 118 10.90 13.13 3.25
C GLU A 118 9.45 13.28 2.74
N LEU A 119 8.53 13.71 3.62
CA LEU A 119 7.11 13.91 3.30
C LEU A 119 6.84 15.11 2.38
N THR A 120 7.77 16.06 2.31
CA THR A 120 7.65 17.25 1.44
C THR A 120 8.29 17.07 0.08
N LEU A 121 9.21 16.11 -0.09
CA LEU A 121 9.81 15.78 -1.39
C LEU A 121 8.81 15.40 -2.50
N PRO A 122 7.70 14.66 -2.23
CA PRO A 122 6.76 14.26 -3.27
C PRO A 122 5.58 15.24 -3.49
N LEU A 123 5.52 16.36 -2.75
CA LEU A 123 4.47 17.39 -2.84
C LEU A 123 4.80 18.43 -3.93
#